data_AF-D1W834-F1
#
_entry.id   AF-D1W834-F1
#
_cell.length_a   1.000
_cell.length_b   1.000
_cell.length_c   1.000
_cell.angle_alpha   90.00
_cell.angle_beta   90.00
_cell.angle_gamma   90.00
#
_symmetry.space_group_name_H-M   'P 1'
#
loop_
_entity.id
_entity.type
_entity.pdbx_description
1 polymer ?
#
loop_
_entity_poly.entity_id
_entity_poly.type
_entity_poly.pdbx_seq_one_letter_code
_entity_poly.pdbx_strand_id
1 'polypeptide(L)'
;MITINFTDKKVFFSLLEKENLKHAECYQLAYYPYVSLANYCDITSPNEKRICKNIENKNIWQFIQIISLLFGVGSEETLEMLNREMRNEPLRSAIVASRLHPNSHERIIVYVETACKILLSIDKKGTSPQNLINVKIDGKMPFRLLSPNLQNKGDEWFQNFVNIKLITLRKAYNCIGSEKIYPFFLTSIASSLYFFSPSIYNISQCNDENEMLHLILNTFTNQMI
;
A
#
# COMPACT_ATOMS: atom_id res chain seq x y z
N MET A 1 25.86 7.34 -10.00
CA MET A 1 25.11 7.60 -8.76
C MET A 1 23.64 7.57 -9.12
N ILE A 2 22.88 6.63 -8.55
CA ILE A 2 21.45 6.47 -8.84
C ILE A 2 20.71 7.67 -8.25
N THR A 3 19.82 8.27 -9.04
CA THR A 3 18.93 9.35 -8.59
C THR A 3 17.50 8.94 -8.87
N ILE A 4 16.65 8.93 -7.85
CA ILE A 4 15.22 8.68 -8.03
C ILE A 4 14.53 9.99 -8.38
N ASN A 5 13.86 10.02 -9.53
CA ASN A 5 13.03 11.14 -9.95
C ASN A 5 11.59 10.91 -9.47
N PHE A 6 11.23 11.56 -8.36
CA PHE A 6 9.89 11.45 -7.79
C PHE A 6 8.86 12.16 -8.66
N THR A 7 7.72 11.49 -8.84
CA THR A 7 6.59 12.06 -9.57
C THR A 7 5.88 13.08 -8.68
N ASP A 8 5.62 14.26 -9.21
CA ASP A 8 4.89 15.28 -8.47
C ASP A 8 3.38 14.97 -8.40
N LYS A 9 2.69 15.60 -7.44
CA LYS A 9 1.26 15.41 -7.21
C LYS A 9 0.41 15.70 -8.45
N LYS A 10 0.67 16.80 -9.17
CA LYS A 10 -0.15 17.19 -10.33
C LYS A 10 0.02 16.19 -11.46
N VAL A 11 1.27 15.80 -11.75
CA VAL A 11 1.55 14.78 -12.76
C VAL A 11 0.91 13.46 -12.37
N PHE A 12 1.07 13.01 -11.13
CA PHE A 12 0.47 11.76 -10.65
C PHE A 12 -1.05 11.72 -10.86
N PHE A 13 -1.78 12.74 -10.42
CA PHE A 13 -3.24 12.78 -10.62
C PHE A 13 -3.63 12.89 -12.10
N SER A 14 -2.87 13.64 -12.92
CA SER A 14 -3.11 13.68 -14.37
C SER A 14 -2.92 12.32 -15.05
N LEU A 15 -1.99 11.49 -14.56
CA LEU A 15 -1.77 10.14 -15.08
C LEU A 15 -2.89 9.18 -14.66
N LEU A 16 -3.44 9.33 -13.45
CA LEU A 16 -4.58 8.52 -13.01
C LEU A 16 -5.86 8.76 -13.82
N GLU A 17 -6.03 9.97 -14.34
CA GLU A 17 -7.17 10.37 -15.18
C GLU A 17 -7.07 9.84 -16.62
N LYS A 18 -5.88 9.44 -17.08
CA LYS A 18 -5.71 8.89 -18.42
C LYS A 18 -6.42 7.53 -18.54
N GLU A 19 -7.16 7.35 -19.63
CA GLU A 19 -7.73 6.05 -19.98
C GLU A 19 -6.62 5.02 -20.21
N ASN A 20 -5.66 5.37 -21.07
CA ASN A 20 -4.57 4.51 -21.48
C ASN A 20 -3.22 5.17 -21.15
N LEU A 21 -2.38 4.43 -20.43
CA LEU A 21 -1.02 4.84 -20.08
C LEU A 21 -0.01 4.16 -20.99
N LYS A 22 0.99 4.91 -21.44
CA LYS A 22 2.20 4.33 -22.04
C LYS A 22 3.02 3.64 -20.96
N HIS A 23 3.86 2.69 -21.36
CA HIS A 23 4.68 1.91 -20.42
C HIS A 23 5.54 2.80 -19.50
N ALA A 24 6.22 3.81 -20.04
CA ALA A 24 7.01 4.76 -19.25
C ALA A 24 6.17 5.59 -18.26
N GLU A 25 4.95 5.97 -18.65
CA GLU A 25 4.03 6.72 -17.79
C GLU A 25 3.51 5.86 -16.63
N CYS A 26 3.31 4.55 -16.86
CA CYS A 26 2.97 3.62 -15.80
C CYS A 26 4.05 3.60 -14.72
N TYR A 27 5.33 3.49 -15.10
CA TYR A 27 6.42 3.50 -14.10
C TYR A 27 6.51 4.81 -13.33
N GLN A 28 6.14 5.96 -13.91
CA GLN A 28 6.05 7.22 -13.16
C GLN A 28 5.04 7.14 -11.99
N LEU A 29 3.95 6.37 -12.12
CA LEU A 29 3.02 6.18 -11.02
C LEU A 29 3.67 5.50 -9.81
N ALA A 30 4.67 4.63 -10.01
CA ALA A 30 5.38 3.99 -8.90
C ALA A 30 6.13 5.02 -8.05
N TYR A 31 6.73 6.04 -8.67
CA TYR A 31 7.58 7.02 -8.00
C TYR A 31 6.82 8.18 -7.35
N TYR A 32 5.49 8.12 -7.24
CA TYR A 32 4.75 9.10 -6.43
C TYR A 32 4.83 8.75 -4.93
N PRO A 33 5.45 9.61 -4.09
CA PRO A 33 5.52 9.37 -2.65
C PRO A 33 4.14 9.58 -2.00
N TYR A 34 3.80 8.72 -1.03
CA TYR A 34 2.64 8.97 -0.16
C TYR A 34 2.88 10.23 0.70
N VAL A 35 1.89 10.71 1.45
CA VAL A 35 2.10 11.76 2.47
C VAL A 35 2.38 11.08 3.80
N SER A 36 3.50 11.31 4.47
CA SER A 36 3.78 10.64 5.76
C SER A 36 2.71 10.96 6.83
N LEU A 37 2.43 9.99 7.70
CA LEU A 37 1.45 10.11 8.79
C LEU A 37 1.74 11.32 9.69
N ALA A 38 3.01 11.54 10.05
CA ALA A 38 3.41 12.67 10.87
C ALA A 38 3.07 14.01 10.21
N ASN A 39 3.32 14.15 8.90
CA ASN A 39 2.96 15.36 8.16
C ASN A 39 1.44 15.49 7.99
N TYR A 40 0.72 14.38 7.74
CA TYR A 40 -0.74 14.38 7.61
C TYR A 40 -1.45 14.82 8.91
N CYS A 41 -0.88 14.42 10.05
CA CYS A 41 -1.41 14.71 11.37
C CYS A 41 -0.84 16.00 12.00
N ASP A 42 -0.08 16.80 11.24
CA ASP A 42 0.55 18.05 11.72
C ASP A 42 1.42 17.84 12.98
N ILE A 43 2.19 16.75 13.00
CA ILE A 43 3.06 16.37 14.11
C ILE A 43 4.40 17.08 14.01
N THR A 44 4.71 17.89 15.02
CA THR A 44 5.91 18.73 15.07
C THR A 44 6.96 18.21 16.05
N SER A 45 6.55 17.63 17.18
CA SER A 45 7.45 17.11 18.21
C SER A 45 8.29 15.93 17.72
N PRO A 46 9.62 15.90 17.93
CA PRO A 46 10.47 14.78 17.53
C PRO A 46 10.04 13.43 18.10
N ASN A 47 9.61 13.39 19.37
CA ASN A 47 9.19 12.13 20.00
C ASN A 47 7.87 11.61 19.41
N GLU A 48 6.91 12.50 19.17
CA GLU A 48 5.65 12.13 18.50
C GLU A 48 5.88 11.72 17.05
N LYS A 49 6.78 12.40 16.33
CA LYS A 49 7.19 12.00 14.97
C LYS A 49 7.74 10.58 14.94
N ARG A 50 8.57 10.21 15.92
CA ARG A 50 9.09 8.83 16.06
C ARG A 50 7.95 7.82 16.31
N ILE A 51 7.02 8.14 17.20
CA ILE A 51 5.85 7.28 17.47
C ILE A 51 5.02 7.10 16.20
N CYS A 52 4.67 8.20 15.51
CA CYS A 52 3.93 8.15 14.25
C CYS A 52 4.69 7.39 13.17
N LYS A 53 6.02 7.50 13.10
CA LYS A 53 6.82 6.74 12.11
C LYS A 53 6.77 5.24 12.38
N ASN A 54 6.81 4.81 13.64
CA ASN A 54 6.67 3.40 13.99
C ASN A 54 5.27 2.86 13.63
N ILE A 55 4.23 3.64 13.90
CA ILE A 55 2.85 3.30 13.52
C ILE A 55 2.73 3.22 11.99
N GLU A 56 3.22 4.23 11.27
CA GLU A 56 3.25 4.28 9.80
C GLU A 56 3.93 3.03 9.23
N ASN A 57 5.15 2.72 9.68
CA ASN A 57 5.92 1.58 9.19
C ASN A 57 5.20 0.25 9.46
N LYS A 58 4.59 0.09 10.65
CA LYS A 58 3.78 -1.10 10.98
C LYS A 58 2.64 -1.32 10.01
N ASN A 59 1.89 -0.27 9.70
CA ASN A 59 0.72 -0.35 8.82
C ASN A 59 1.12 -0.53 7.36
N ILE A 60 2.21 0.10 6.92
CA ILE A 60 2.78 -0.15 5.58
C ILE A 60 3.24 -1.60 5.46
N TRP A 61 3.92 -2.13 6.48
CA TRP A 61 4.37 -3.53 6.48
C TRP A 61 3.20 -4.51 6.41
N GLN A 62 2.15 -4.32 7.22
CA GLN A 62 0.93 -5.12 7.16
C GLN A 62 0.28 -5.09 5.76
N PHE A 63 0.23 -3.90 5.14
CA PHE A 63 -0.27 -3.77 3.78
C PHE A 63 0.58 -4.54 2.76
N ILE A 64 1.92 -4.46 2.84
CA ILE A 64 2.82 -5.24 1.97
C ILE A 64 2.58 -6.74 2.14
N GLN A 65 2.47 -7.23 3.38
CA GLN A 65 2.23 -8.64 3.67
C GLN A 65 0.92 -9.12 3.05
N ILE A 66 -0.16 -8.36 3.23
CA ILE A 66 -1.48 -8.70 2.67
C ILE A 66 -1.43 -8.72 1.14
N ILE A 67 -0.86 -7.70 0.50
CA ILE A 67 -0.75 -7.66 -0.96
C ILE A 67 0.11 -8.82 -1.47
N SER A 68 1.22 -9.14 -0.82
CA SER A 68 2.09 -10.26 -1.17
C SER A 68 1.31 -11.58 -1.16
N LEU A 69 0.55 -11.84 -0.09
CA LEU A 69 -0.29 -13.03 0.01
C LEU A 69 -1.36 -13.10 -1.07
N LEU A 70 -2.02 -11.98 -1.39
CA LEU A 70 -3.03 -11.92 -2.45
C LEU A 70 -2.43 -12.15 -3.85
N PHE A 71 -1.14 -11.89 -4.05
CA PHE A 71 -0.39 -12.25 -5.25
C PHE A 71 0.28 -13.64 -5.18
N GLY A 72 0.00 -14.44 -4.14
CA GLY A 72 0.55 -15.78 -4.00
C GLY A 72 2.00 -15.83 -3.52
N VAL A 73 2.51 -14.74 -2.94
CA VAL A 73 3.88 -14.65 -2.40
C VAL A 73 3.81 -14.82 -0.87
N GLY A 74 4.28 -15.96 -0.38
CA GLY A 74 4.31 -16.30 1.04
C GLY A 74 4.77 -17.73 1.28
N SER A 75 4.88 -18.14 2.55
CA SER A 75 5.09 -19.55 2.89
C SER A 75 3.84 -20.37 2.51
N GLU A 76 4.03 -21.67 2.26
CA GLU A 76 2.93 -22.60 1.99
C GLU A 76 1.85 -22.54 3.08
N GLU A 77 2.26 -22.50 4.35
CA GLU A 77 1.36 -22.34 5.50
C GLU A 77 0.51 -21.05 5.42
N THR A 78 1.12 -19.92 5.08
CA THR A 78 0.39 -18.64 5.02
C THR A 78 -0.58 -18.61 3.83
N LEU A 79 -0.20 -19.22 2.71
CA LEU A 79 -1.08 -19.36 1.54
C LEU A 79 -2.23 -20.33 1.82
N GLU A 80 -2.00 -21.42 2.54
CA GLU A 80 -3.06 -22.30 3.02
C GLU A 80 -4.04 -21.57 3.95
N MET A 81 -3.53 -20.76 4.87
CA MET A 81 -4.38 -19.95 5.75
C MET A 81 -5.26 -18.99 4.94
N LEU A 82 -4.68 -18.28 3.95
CA LEU A 82 -5.45 -17.43 3.05
C LEU A 82 -6.51 -18.25 2.29
N ASN A 83 -6.15 -19.41 1.77
CA ASN A 83 -7.06 -20.32 1.08
C ASN A 83 -8.24 -20.77 1.95
N ARG A 84 -8.03 -20.94 3.26
CA ARG A 84 -9.09 -21.23 4.22
C ARG A 84 -9.97 -20.00 4.45
N GLU A 85 -9.39 -18.83 4.69
CA GLU A 85 -10.14 -17.58 4.90
C GLU A 85 -10.97 -17.17 3.67
N MET A 86 -10.48 -17.44 2.45
CA MET A 86 -11.22 -17.21 1.19
C MET A 86 -12.54 -18.00 1.10
N ARG A 87 -12.72 -19.08 1.88
CA ARG A 87 -13.96 -19.86 1.92
C ARG A 87 -14.99 -19.26 2.89
N ASN A 88 -14.57 -18.33 3.74
CA ASN A 88 -15.36 -17.70 4.78
C ASN A 88 -15.80 -16.29 4.36
N GLU A 89 -16.90 -15.81 4.94
CA GLU A 89 -17.31 -14.41 4.79
C GLU A 89 -16.37 -13.48 5.58
N PRO A 90 -16.09 -12.26 5.10
CA PRO A 90 -16.62 -11.65 3.87
C PRO A 90 -15.79 -11.86 2.60
N LEU A 91 -14.64 -12.56 2.68
CA LEU A 91 -13.76 -12.78 1.51
C LEU A 91 -14.42 -13.62 0.42
N ARG A 92 -15.23 -14.61 0.82
CA ARG A 92 -16.03 -15.41 -0.11
C ARG A 92 -16.92 -14.52 -0.99
N SER A 93 -17.66 -13.57 -0.40
CA SER A 93 -18.48 -12.62 -1.15
C SER A 93 -17.65 -11.75 -2.09
N ALA A 94 -16.47 -11.31 -1.68
CA ALA A 94 -15.56 -10.53 -2.55
C ALA A 94 -15.12 -11.33 -3.79
N ILE A 95 -14.84 -12.63 -3.65
CA ILE A 95 -14.50 -13.52 -4.77
C ILE A 95 -15.69 -13.72 -5.70
N VAL A 96 -16.89 -13.90 -5.14
CA VAL A 96 -18.10 -14.06 -5.96
C VAL A 96 -18.41 -12.78 -6.73
N ALA A 97 -18.30 -11.62 -6.07
CA ALA A 97 -18.51 -10.32 -6.70
C ALA A 97 -17.49 -10.05 -7.81
N SER A 98 -16.21 -10.36 -7.58
CA SER A 98 -15.18 -10.15 -8.60
C SER A 98 -15.44 -10.99 -9.87
N ARG A 99 -16.02 -12.18 -9.75
CA ARG A 99 -16.38 -13.04 -10.89
C ARG A 99 -17.49 -12.48 -11.79
N LEU A 100 -18.25 -11.49 -11.32
CA LEU A 100 -19.26 -10.81 -12.14
C LEU A 100 -18.65 -9.98 -13.26
N HIS A 101 -17.36 -9.64 -13.17
CA HIS A 101 -16.66 -8.95 -14.25
C HIS A 101 -16.40 -9.91 -15.42
N PRO A 102 -16.69 -9.54 -16.68
CA PRO A 102 -16.48 -10.41 -17.83
C PRO A 102 -14.99 -10.62 -18.13
N ASN A 103 -14.16 -9.61 -17.87
CA ASN A 103 -12.72 -9.61 -18.15
C ASN A 103 -11.92 -10.22 -16.99
N SER A 104 -11.13 -11.28 -17.26
CA SER A 104 -10.27 -11.94 -16.27
C SER A 104 -9.29 -10.99 -15.55
N HIS A 105 -8.79 -9.98 -16.26
CA HIS A 105 -7.92 -8.94 -15.69
C HIS A 105 -8.64 -8.10 -14.65
N GLU A 106 -9.87 -7.68 -14.96
CA GLU A 106 -10.69 -6.93 -14.01
C GLU A 106 -11.08 -7.77 -12.80
N ARG A 107 -11.35 -9.08 -12.98
CA ARG A 107 -11.64 -9.99 -11.87
C ARG A 107 -10.51 -10.00 -10.84
N ILE A 108 -9.26 -10.14 -11.30
CA ILE A 108 -8.09 -10.23 -10.41
C ILE A 108 -7.91 -8.93 -9.66
N ILE A 109 -7.92 -7.78 -10.35
CA ILE A 109 -7.65 -6.51 -9.67
C ILE A 109 -8.79 -6.12 -8.72
N VAL A 110 -10.05 -6.35 -9.08
CA VAL A 110 -11.21 -6.10 -8.19
C VAL A 110 -11.14 -7.00 -6.97
N TYR A 111 -10.75 -8.27 -7.14
CA TYR A 111 -10.52 -9.17 -6.02
C TYR A 111 -9.42 -8.65 -5.10
N VAL A 112 -8.23 -8.33 -5.64
CA VAL A 112 -7.09 -7.83 -4.85
C VAL A 112 -7.48 -6.60 -4.05
N GLU A 113 -8.14 -5.63 -4.67
CA GLU A 113 -8.58 -4.41 -4.00
C GLU A 113 -9.56 -4.69 -2.86
N THR A 114 -10.58 -5.50 -3.12
CA THR A 114 -11.65 -5.79 -2.15
C THR A 114 -11.13 -6.65 -1.01
N ALA A 115 -10.40 -7.71 -1.32
CA ALA A 115 -9.82 -8.62 -0.34
C ALA A 115 -8.78 -7.91 0.53
N CYS A 116 -7.96 -7.02 -0.05
CA CYS A 116 -7.00 -6.23 0.71
C CYS A 116 -7.69 -5.36 1.76
N LYS A 117 -8.73 -4.62 1.36
CA LYS A 117 -9.50 -3.77 2.29
C LYS A 117 -10.18 -4.59 3.38
N ILE A 118 -10.75 -5.75 3.04
CA ILE A 118 -11.34 -6.68 4.01
C ILE A 118 -10.30 -7.12 5.05
N LEU A 119 -9.14 -7.58 4.59
CA LEU A 119 -8.07 -8.09 5.46
C LEU A 119 -7.45 -7.00 6.35
N LEU A 120 -7.52 -5.74 5.93
CA LEU A 120 -7.07 -4.58 6.70
C LEU A 120 -8.12 -4.00 7.65
N SER A 121 -9.37 -4.48 7.62
CA SER A 121 -10.44 -3.95 8.46
C SER A 121 -10.46 -4.61 9.83
N ILE A 122 -10.57 -3.80 10.88
CA ILE A 122 -10.46 -4.25 12.29
C ILE A 122 -11.68 -5.06 12.75
N ASP A 123 -12.83 -4.91 12.09
CA ASP A 123 -14.03 -5.71 12.38
C ASP A 123 -14.30 -6.67 11.22
N LYS A 124 -14.00 -7.96 11.41
CA LYS A 124 -14.48 -9.08 10.55
C LYS A 124 -16.01 -9.20 10.51
N LYS A 125 -16.76 -8.22 11.02
CA LYS A 125 -18.22 -8.18 11.04
C LYS A 125 -18.73 -7.68 9.69
N GLY A 126 -19.01 -8.64 8.80
CA GLY A 126 -20.04 -8.57 7.76
C GLY A 126 -20.09 -7.32 6.89
N THR A 127 -19.74 -7.49 5.63
CA THR A 127 -20.10 -6.55 4.56
C THR A 127 -21.64 -6.44 4.48
N SER A 128 -22.21 -5.33 4.94
CA SER A 128 -23.49 -4.88 4.39
C SER A 128 -23.17 -3.95 3.21
N PRO A 129 -23.99 -3.92 2.14
CA PRO A 129 -23.82 -2.98 1.02
C PRO A 129 -23.80 -1.50 1.45
N GLN A 130 -24.18 -1.20 2.69
CA GLN A 130 -24.27 0.14 3.28
C GLN A 130 -23.08 0.46 4.21
N ASN A 131 -22.28 -0.54 4.61
CA ASN A 131 -21.08 -0.34 5.43
C ASN A 131 -19.85 -0.45 4.53
N LEU A 132 -19.32 0.69 4.12
CA LEU A 132 -18.03 0.77 3.45
C LEU A 132 -16.96 0.08 4.31
N ILE A 133 -16.16 -0.77 3.69
CA ILE A 133 -15.01 -1.41 4.32
C ILE A 133 -14.07 -0.30 4.83
N ASN A 134 -14.01 -0.12 6.14
CA ASN A 134 -13.30 0.98 6.78
C ASN A 134 -11.96 0.47 7.29
N VAL A 135 -10.91 0.70 6.51
CA VAL A 135 -9.54 0.34 6.89
C VAL A 135 -9.10 1.28 8.00
N LYS A 136 -8.61 0.70 9.10
CA LYS A 136 -8.20 1.46 10.30
C LYS A 136 -6.74 1.23 10.59
N ILE A 137 -6.10 2.26 11.13
CA ILE A 137 -4.68 2.19 11.47
C ILE A 137 -4.51 1.32 12.73
N ASP A 138 -3.57 0.38 12.69
CA ASP A 138 -3.14 -0.37 13.86
C ASP A 138 -2.08 0.43 14.63
N GLY A 139 -2.40 0.81 15.86
CA GLY A 139 -1.54 1.59 16.74
C GLY A 139 -2.29 2.75 17.39
N LYS A 140 -1.82 3.14 18.58
CA LYS A 140 -2.40 4.28 19.31
C LYS A 140 -1.69 5.56 18.90
N MET A 141 -2.43 6.47 18.28
CA MET A 141 -1.91 7.81 17.95
C MET A 141 -1.54 8.59 19.23
N PRO A 142 -0.52 9.47 19.20
CA PRO A 142 -0.13 10.25 20.37
C PRO A 142 -1.28 11.16 20.84
N PHE A 143 -1.52 11.23 22.14
CA PHE A 143 -2.61 12.05 22.68
C PHE A 143 -2.22 13.54 22.68
N ARG A 144 -3.09 14.38 22.10
CA ARG A 144 -2.97 15.84 22.13
C ARG A 144 -4.28 16.44 22.62
N LEU A 145 -4.22 17.22 23.70
CA LEU A 145 -5.38 17.94 24.24
C LEU A 145 -6.07 18.84 23.19
N LEU A 146 -5.28 19.47 22.32
CA LEU A 146 -5.76 20.35 21.25
C LEU A 146 -6.15 19.61 19.96
N SER A 147 -6.01 18.28 19.91
CA SER A 147 -6.36 17.47 18.75
C SER A 147 -6.86 16.09 19.20
N PRO A 148 -8.02 16.02 19.89
CA PRO A 148 -8.53 14.78 20.45
C PRO A 148 -8.88 13.72 19.39
N ASN A 149 -9.03 14.14 18.13
CA ASN A 149 -9.38 13.28 16.99
C ASN A 149 -8.17 12.76 16.22
N LEU A 150 -6.97 12.73 16.82
CA LEU A 150 -5.76 12.29 16.12
C LEU A 150 -5.85 10.83 15.63
N GLN A 151 -6.57 9.97 16.37
CA GLN A 151 -6.84 8.60 15.94
C GLN A 151 -7.63 8.59 14.62
N ASN A 152 -8.69 9.39 14.51
CA ASN A 152 -9.50 9.48 13.29
C ASN A 152 -8.68 10.01 12.11
N LYS A 153 -7.80 10.99 12.33
CA LYS A 153 -6.85 11.46 11.30
C LYS A 153 -5.89 10.35 10.84
N GLY A 154 -5.45 9.50 11.77
CA GLY A 154 -4.61 8.33 11.46
C GLY A 154 -5.35 7.28 10.64
N ASP A 155 -6.61 6.98 10.98
CA ASP A 155 -7.47 6.09 10.20
C ASP A 155 -7.70 6.65 8.78
N GLU A 156 -8.01 7.94 8.66
CA GLU A 156 -8.19 8.62 7.38
C GLU A 156 -6.92 8.58 6.52
N TRP A 157 -5.77 8.84 7.14
CA TRP A 157 -4.47 8.72 6.47
C TRP A 157 -4.26 7.32 5.91
N PHE A 158 -4.53 6.28 6.70
CA PHE A 158 -4.27 4.90 6.27
C PHE A 158 -5.24 4.47 5.17
N GLN A 159 -6.53 4.83 5.30
CA GLN A 159 -7.52 4.63 4.26
C GLN A 159 -7.09 5.32 2.94
N ASN A 160 -6.60 6.56 3.00
CA ASN A 160 -6.11 7.29 1.83
C ASN A 160 -4.86 6.64 1.23
N PHE A 161 -3.91 6.21 2.05
CA PHE A 161 -2.72 5.48 1.63
C PHE A 161 -3.09 4.20 0.86
N VAL A 162 -3.96 3.37 1.43
CA VAL A 162 -4.42 2.12 0.82
C VAL A 162 -5.16 2.40 -0.49
N ASN A 163 -6.08 3.36 -0.51
CA ASN A 163 -6.84 3.70 -1.71
C ASN A 163 -5.94 4.19 -2.84
N ILE A 164 -5.00 5.09 -2.56
CA ILE A 164 -4.07 5.61 -3.58
C ILE A 164 -3.21 4.47 -4.14
N LYS A 165 -2.67 3.60 -3.29
CA LYS A 165 -1.82 2.49 -3.73
C LYS A 165 -2.60 1.45 -4.53
N LEU A 166 -3.84 1.14 -4.13
CA LEU A 166 -4.72 0.23 -4.87
C LEU A 166 -5.16 0.80 -6.24
N ILE A 167 -5.55 2.07 -6.30
CA ILE A 167 -5.90 2.75 -7.58
C ILE A 167 -4.69 2.77 -8.52
N THR A 168 -3.51 3.06 -7.97
CA THR A 168 -2.25 3.03 -8.72
C THR A 168 -1.96 1.64 -9.27
N LEU A 169 -2.13 0.61 -8.43
CA LEU A 169 -1.98 -0.79 -8.83
C LEU A 169 -2.94 -1.15 -9.97
N ARG A 170 -4.21 -0.74 -9.88
CA ARG A 170 -5.19 -0.98 -10.95
C ARG A 170 -4.79 -0.33 -12.26
N LYS A 171 -4.40 0.94 -12.24
CA LYS A 171 -3.94 1.63 -13.45
C LYS A 171 -2.70 0.98 -14.04
N ALA A 172 -1.76 0.59 -13.20
CA ALA A 172 -0.56 -0.10 -13.64
C ALA A 172 -0.88 -1.48 -14.23
N TYR A 173 -1.73 -2.27 -13.59
CA TYR A 173 -2.10 -3.62 -14.04
C TYR A 173 -2.63 -3.62 -15.48
N ASN A 174 -3.49 -2.64 -15.81
CA ASN A 174 -4.02 -2.47 -17.15
C ASN A 174 -2.96 -2.09 -18.19
N CYS A 175 -1.81 -1.55 -17.77
CA CYS A 175 -0.71 -1.13 -18.65
C CYS A 175 0.39 -2.19 -18.79
N ILE A 176 0.79 -2.85 -17.70
CA ILE A 176 1.98 -3.72 -17.66
C ILE A 176 1.67 -5.22 -17.49
N GLY A 177 0.42 -5.57 -17.23
CA GLY A 177 -0.03 -6.96 -17.05
C GLY A 177 0.28 -7.55 -15.67
N SER A 178 -0.14 -8.80 -15.47
CA SER A 178 -0.09 -9.51 -14.20
C SER A 178 1.33 -9.87 -13.74
N GLU A 179 2.24 -10.19 -14.65
CA GLU A 179 3.58 -10.65 -14.30
C GLU A 179 4.43 -9.55 -13.65
N LYS A 180 4.21 -8.29 -14.07
CA LYS A 180 5.02 -7.14 -13.64
C LYS A 180 4.38 -6.34 -12.51
N ILE A 181 3.13 -6.63 -12.14
CA ILE A 181 2.38 -5.78 -11.21
C ILE A 181 2.89 -5.84 -9.77
N TYR A 182 3.30 -7.02 -9.31
CA TYR A 182 3.81 -7.18 -7.96
C TYR A 182 5.20 -6.52 -7.77
N PRO A 183 6.18 -6.70 -8.69
CA PRO A 183 7.41 -5.90 -8.69
C PRO A 183 7.15 -4.39 -8.76
N PHE A 184 6.18 -3.97 -9.56
CA PHE A 184 5.77 -2.56 -9.64
C PHE A 184 5.23 -2.04 -8.29
N PHE A 185 4.39 -2.82 -7.62
CA PHE A 185 3.90 -2.50 -6.27
C PHE A 185 5.04 -2.29 -5.28
N LEU A 186 5.99 -3.23 -5.23
CA LEU A 186 7.15 -3.15 -4.35
C LEU A 186 8.01 -1.92 -4.67
N THR A 187 8.21 -1.63 -5.96
CA THR A 187 8.89 -0.41 -6.42
C THR A 187 8.20 0.85 -5.89
N SER A 188 6.86 0.88 -5.95
CA SER A 188 6.09 2.03 -5.48
C SER A 188 6.20 2.24 -3.97
N ILE A 189 6.24 1.16 -3.20
CA ILE A 189 6.44 1.23 -1.75
C ILE A 189 7.87 1.67 -1.42
N ALA A 190 8.88 1.02 -1.98
CA ALA A 190 10.29 1.32 -1.75
C ALA A 190 10.63 2.78 -2.10
N SER A 191 10.13 3.28 -3.22
CA SER A 191 10.32 4.68 -3.63
C SER A 191 9.77 5.64 -2.56
N SER A 192 8.59 5.34 -2.01
CA SER A 192 7.99 6.19 -0.98
C SER A 192 8.74 6.10 0.36
N LEU A 193 9.21 4.90 0.75
CA LEU A 193 10.04 4.72 1.94
C LEU A 193 11.34 5.53 1.86
N TYR A 194 12.02 5.45 0.71
CA TYR A 194 13.24 6.20 0.46
C TYR A 194 13.01 7.71 0.50
N PHE A 195 11.94 8.21 -0.11
CA PHE A 195 11.59 9.64 -0.09
C PHE A 195 11.55 10.22 1.33
N PHE A 196 10.96 9.50 2.28
CA PHE A 196 10.79 9.99 3.65
C PHE A 196 11.97 9.71 4.58
N SER A 197 12.85 8.77 4.24
CA SER A 197 13.95 8.39 5.12
C SER A 197 15.22 8.04 4.33
N PRO A 198 15.71 8.94 3.44
CA PRO A 198 16.80 8.62 2.53
C PRO A 198 18.11 8.31 3.28
N SER A 199 18.32 8.90 4.46
CA SER A 199 19.50 8.66 5.29
C SER A 199 19.59 7.25 5.86
N ILE A 200 18.47 6.50 5.91
CA ILE A 200 18.44 5.11 6.38
C ILE A 200 18.95 4.16 5.30
N TYR A 201 18.73 4.50 4.02
CA TYR A 201 19.00 3.65 2.89
C TYR A 201 20.22 4.18 2.15
N ASN A 202 21.39 3.59 2.39
CA ASN A 202 22.64 4.01 1.74
C ASN A 202 22.70 3.56 0.27
N ILE A 203 21.87 4.18 -0.58
CA ILE A 203 21.75 3.82 -2.01
C ILE A 203 22.97 4.21 -2.85
N SER A 204 23.93 4.94 -2.27
CA SER A 204 25.15 5.37 -2.97
C SER A 204 26.03 4.20 -3.41
N GLN A 205 25.85 3.04 -2.77
CA GLN A 205 26.59 1.80 -3.04
C GLN A 205 25.91 0.89 -4.07
N CYS A 206 24.70 1.23 -4.51
CA CYS A 206 23.95 0.43 -5.48
C CYS A 206 24.39 0.76 -6.92
N ASN A 207 24.57 -0.29 -7.72
CA ASN A 207 24.96 -0.21 -9.13
C ASN A 207 23.75 0.04 -10.04
N ASP A 208 22.58 -0.52 -9.68
CA ASP A 208 21.34 -0.36 -10.42
C ASP A 208 20.09 -0.18 -9.53
N GLU A 209 18.96 0.10 -10.16
CA GLU A 209 17.69 0.32 -9.47
C GLU A 209 17.19 -0.93 -8.74
N ASN A 210 17.45 -2.14 -9.26
CA ASN A 210 17.01 -3.36 -8.60
C ASN A 210 17.76 -3.57 -7.29
N GLU A 211 19.09 -3.41 -7.29
CA GLU A 211 19.91 -3.44 -6.07
C GLU A 211 19.44 -2.42 -5.04
N MET A 212 19.12 -1.20 -5.50
CA MET A 212 18.58 -0.14 -4.64
C MET A 212 17.23 -0.53 -4.02
N LEU A 213 16.30 -1.05 -4.81
CA LEU A 213 14.99 -1.49 -4.32
C LEU A 213 15.12 -2.64 -3.32
N HIS A 214 15.99 -3.61 -3.61
CA HIS A 214 16.30 -4.71 -2.70
C HIS A 214 16.89 -4.21 -1.38
N LEU A 215 17.84 -3.27 -1.42
CA LEU A 215 18.40 -2.66 -0.21
C LEU A 215 17.30 -2.00 0.62
N ILE A 216 16.46 -1.16 0.01
CA ILE A 216 15.40 -0.43 0.72
C ILE A 216 14.42 -1.41 1.39
N LEU A 217 13.91 -2.39 0.64
CA LEU A 217 12.93 -3.35 1.13
C LEU A 217 13.51 -4.27 2.20
N ASN A 218 14.76 -4.72 2.04
CA ASN A 218 15.43 -5.57 3.03
C ASN A 218 15.71 -4.79 4.33
N THR A 219 16.27 -3.57 4.23
CA THR A 219 16.49 -2.71 5.40
C THR A 219 15.17 -2.41 6.12
N PHE A 220 14.10 -2.10 5.38
CA PHE A 220 12.78 -1.87 5.97
C PHE A 220 12.25 -3.13 6.68
N THR A 221 12.33 -4.30 6.03
CA THR A 221 11.84 -5.56 6.60
C THR A 221 12.59 -5.95 7.88
N ASN A 222 13.91 -5.77 7.89
CA ASN A 222 14.74 -6.03 9.08
C ASN A 222 14.47 -5.06 10.25
N GLN A 223 13.84 -3.91 10.00
CA GLN A 223 13.38 -3.01 11.06
C GLN A 223 12.01 -3.41 11.64
N MET A 224 11.28 -4.31 10.95
CA MET A 224 9.94 -4.74 11.30
C MET A 224 9.90 -6.12 11.99
N ILE A 225 10.96 -6.92 11.85
CA ILE A 225 11.18 -8.21 12.53
C ILE A 225 11.94 -7.98 13.83
#